data_AF-A0A520D1S6-F1
#
_entry.id   AF-A0A520D1S6-F1
#
_cell.length_a   1.000
_cell.length_b   1.000
_cell.length_c   1.000
_cell.angle_alpha   90.00
_cell.angle_beta   90.00
_cell.angle_gamma   90.00
#
_symmetry.space_group_name_H-M   'P 1'
#
loop_
_entity.id
_entity.type
_entity.pdbx_description
1 polymer ?
#
loop_
_entity_poly.entity_id
_entity_poly.type
_entity_poly.pdbx_seq_one_letter_code
_entity_poly.pdbx_strand_id
1 'polypeptide(L)' 'MFLYGSNMSNSDAHNQFPLPTTIVGGGCGQMKGGRHVRYTDHTPLANVLLTMLDKSGVPQKQLGDSTGVMTEI' A
#
# COMPACT_ATOMS: atom_id res chain seq x y z
N MET A 1 10.89 5.03 -3.98
CA MET A 1 9.42 5.06 -3.77
C MET A 1 9.19 5.32 -2.30
N PHE A 2 8.26 6.21 -1.95
CA PHE A 2 7.97 6.58 -0.57
C PHE A 2 6.49 6.40 -0.29
N LEU A 3 6.17 5.79 0.85
CA LEU A 3 4.82 5.76 1.39
C LEU A 3 4.67 6.91 2.39
N TYR A 4 3.63 7.72 2.22
CA TYR A 4 3.31 8.86 3.08
C TYR A 4 1.88 8.74 3.61
N GLY A 5 1.76 8.78 4.93
CA GLY A 5 0.49 8.66 5.65
C GLY A 5 0.72 8.17 7.08
N SER A 6 -0.30 8.31 7.93
CA SER A 6 -0.35 7.57 9.19
C SER A 6 -0.64 6.10 8.89
N ASN A 7 -0.12 5.17 9.70
CA ASN A 7 -0.53 3.76 9.66
C ASN A 7 -1.72 3.45 10.60
N MET A 8 -2.31 4.48 11.20
CA MET A 8 -3.46 4.40 12.12
C MET A 8 -4.49 5.48 11.78
N SER A 9 -5.75 5.08 11.61
CA SER A 9 -6.86 6.00 11.29
C SER A 9 -7.46 6.60 12.56
N ASN A 10 -7.76 5.74 13.53
CA ASN A 10 -8.13 6.10 14.88
C ASN A 10 -7.07 5.54 15.84
N SER A 11 -6.33 6.46 16.46
CA SER A 11 -5.24 6.10 17.38
C SER A 11 -5.75 5.48 18.68
N ASP A 12 -6.87 5.92 19.23
CA ASP A 12 -7.43 5.38 20.47
C ASP A 12 -7.84 3.92 20.31
N ALA A 13 -8.45 3.58 19.17
CA ALA A 13 -8.87 2.22 18.83
C ALA A 13 -7.73 1.38 18.23
N HIS A 14 -6.55 1.96 18.02
CA HIS A 14 -5.43 1.34 17.30
C HIS A 14 -5.86 0.72 15.95
N ASN A 15 -6.77 1.37 15.23
CA ASN A 15 -7.37 0.78 14.05
C ASN A 15 -6.67 1.23 12.75
N GLN A 16 -6.76 0.36 11.75
CA GLN A 16 -6.13 0.57 10.44
C GLN A 16 -7.15 0.81 9.31
N PHE A 17 -8.34 1.35 9.61
CA PHE A 17 -9.36 1.69 8.62
C PHE A 17 -10.29 2.82 9.09
N PRO A 18 -10.67 3.77 8.19
CA PRO A 18 -10.21 3.95 6.82
C PRO A 18 -8.82 4.59 6.77
N LEU A 19 -7.93 4.10 5.88
CA LEU A 19 -6.55 4.56 5.81
C LEU A 19 -6.16 5.06 4.41
N PRO A 20 -6.45 6.33 4.09
CA PRO A 20 -5.92 6.95 2.88
C PRO A 20 -4.39 7.06 2.98
N THR A 21 -3.71 6.50 1.99
CA THR A 21 -2.24 6.48 1.94
C THR A 21 -1.77 6.98 0.58
N THR A 22 -0.69 7.76 0.58
CA THR A 22 -0.09 8.30 -0.66
C THR A 22 1.22 7.60 -0.96
N ILE A 23 1.42 7.20 -2.22
CA ILE A 23 2.70 6.69 -2.70
C ILE A 23 3.34 7.74 -3.61
N VAL A 24 4.59 8.10 -3.30
CA VAL A 24 5.37 9.11 -4.02
C VAL A 24 6.54 8.46 -4.75
N GLY A 25 6.69 8.81 -6.03
CA GLY A 25 7.74 8.31 -6.94
C GLY A 25 7.29 7.11 -7.76
N GLY A 26 7.68 7.07 -9.04
CA GLY A 26 7.14 6.13 -10.04
C GLY A 26 7.71 4.70 -10.02
N GLY A 27 8.34 4.25 -8.93
CA GLY A 27 8.88 2.88 -8.82
C GLY A 27 9.80 2.49 -9.99
N CYS A 28 10.75 3.35 -10.36
CA CYS A 28 11.62 3.14 -11.53
C CYS A 28 10.86 2.93 -12.87
N GLY A 29 9.70 3.57 -13.02
CA GLY A 29 8.84 3.45 -14.21
C GLY A 29 7.80 2.33 -14.12
N GLN A 30 7.76 1.57 -13.02
CA GLN A 30 6.82 0.47 -12.82
C GLN A 30 5.46 0.92 -12.24
N MET A 31 5.27 2.22 -11.97
CA MET A 31 4.04 2.75 -11.38
C MET A 31 3.59 4.03 -12.09
N LYS A 32 2.29 4.09 -12.41
CA LYS A 32 1.66 5.29 -13.00
C LYS A 32 1.19 6.23 -11.88
N GLY A 33 1.77 7.42 -11.79
CA GLY A 33 1.32 8.46 -10.84
C GLY A 33 0.05 9.20 -11.30
N GLY A 34 -0.34 10.24 -10.56
CA GLY A 34 -1.44 11.15 -10.93
C GLY A 34 -2.83 10.50 -10.87
N ARG A 35 -3.04 9.58 -9.93
CA ARG A 35 -4.28 8.81 -9.78
C ARG A 35 -4.73 8.79 -8.33
N HIS A 36 -6.05 8.72 -8.15
CA HIS A 36 -6.67 8.31 -6.91
C HIS A 36 -7.31 6.94 -7.15
N VAL A 37 -6.78 5.91 -6.48
CA VAL A 37 -7.26 4.53 -6.60
C VAL A 37 -8.03 4.19 -5.32
N ARG A 38 -9.25 3.68 -5.47
CA ARG A 38 -10.09 3.24 -4.35
C ARG A 38 -10.29 1.74 -4.46
N TYR A 39 -9.93 1.02 -3.40
CA TYR A 39 -10.21 -0.40 -3.25
C TYR A 39 -11.49 -0.63 -2.43
N THR A 40 -11.97 -1.86 -2.42
CA THR A 40 -13.06 -2.29 -1.52
C THR A 40 -12.69 -2.00 -0.07
N ASP A 41 -13.66 -1.61 0.74
CA ASP A 41 -13.45 -1.36 2.16
C ASP A 41 -12.82 -2.57 2.84
N HIS A 42 -11.95 -2.30 3.82
CA HIS A 42 -11.15 -3.31 4.52
C HIS A 42 -10.17 -4.13 3.66
N THR A 43 -9.83 -3.67 2.45
CA THR A 43 -8.67 -4.20 1.73
C THR A 43 -7.40 -4.03 2.59
N PRO A 44 -6.62 -5.10 2.86
CA PRO A 44 -5.45 -5.01 3.72
C PRO A 44 -4.43 -3.98 3.22
N LEU A 45 -4.01 -3.06 4.10
CA LEU A 45 -2.95 -2.10 3.80
C LEU A 45 -1.63 -2.80 3.50
N ALA A 46 -1.40 -3.98 4.10
CA ALA A 46 -0.21 -4.79 3.86
C ALA A 46 -0.03 -5.16 2.38
N ASN A 47 -1.08 -5.18 1.56
CA ASN A 47 -0.98 -5.38 0.11
C ASN A 47 -0.18 -4.25 -0.56
N VAL A 48 -0.29 -3.00 -0.07
CA VAL A 48 0.54 -1.88 -0.54
C VAL A 48 2.00 -2.15 -0.24
N LEU A 49 2.32 -2.51 1.00
CA LEU A 49 3.69 -2.77 1.44
C LEU A 49 4.30 -3.99 0.71
N LEU A 50 3.54 -5.06 0.51
CA LEU A 50 3.96 -6.22 -0.27
C LEU A 50 4.28 -5.82 -1.72
N THR A 51 3.41 -5.01 -2.34
CA THR A 51 3.63 -4.49 -3.70
C THR A 51 4.87 -3.60 -3.77
N MET A 52 5.13 -2.81 -2.73
CA MET A 52 6.31 -1.96 -2.66
C MET A 52 7.61 -2.78 -2.60
N LEU A 53 7.62 -3.88 -1.84
CA LEU A 53 8.76 -4.80 -1.77
C LEU A 53 9.02 -5.46 -3.13
N ASP A 54 7.97 -5.96 -3.77
CA ASP A 54 8.03 -6.58 -5.11
C ASP A 54 8.68 -5.64 -6.14
N LYS A 55 8.16 -4.41 -6.26
CA LYS A 55 8.70 -3.38 -7.18
C LYS A 55 10.10 -2.89 -6.80
N SER A 56 10.51 -3.10 -5.56
CA SER A 56 11.88 -2.78 -5.11
C SER A 56 12.86 -3.93 -5.32
N GLY A 57 12.43 -5.03 -5.96
CA GLY A 57 13.27 -6.20 -6.22
C GLY A 57 13.48 -7.08 -5.00
N VAL A 58 12.62 -6.97 -3.98
CA VAL A 58 12.65 -7.78 -2.75
C VAL A 58 11.43 -8.69 -2.72
N PRO A 59 11.44 -9.81 -3.47
CA PRO A 59 10.26 -10.66 -3.60
C PRO A 59 9.92 -11.31 -2.25
N GLN A 60 8.67 -11.19 -1.83
CA GLN A 60 8.11 -11.87 -0.66
C GLN A 60 6.81 -12.55 -1.06
N LYS A 61 6.52 -13.70 -0.45
CA LYS A 61 5.24 -14.40 -0.70
C LYS A 61 4.07 -13.72 0.02
N GLN A 62 4.35 -13.15 1.18
CA GLN A 62 3.37 -12.51 2.06
C GLN A 62 4.08 -11.55 3.01
N LEU A 63 3.37 -10.50 3.40
CA LEU A 63 3.72 -9.59 4.48
C LEU A 63 2.48 -9.38 5.36
N GLY A 64 2.57 -9.65 6.66
CA GLY A 64 1.43 -9.48 7.58
C GLY A 64 0.16 -10.20 7.11
N ASP A 65 -0.95 -9.47 7.07
CA ASP A 65 -2.26 -9.92 6.60
C ASP A 65 -2.51 -9.70 5.10
N SER A 66 -1.45 -9.48 4.31
CA SER A 66 -1.59 -9.31 2.86
C SER A 66 -2.19 -10.55 2.20
N THR A 67 -3.06 -10.27 1.24
CA THR A 67 -3.76 -11.24 0.38
C THR A 67 -3.24 -11.23 -1.05
N GLY A 68 -2.41 -10.26 -1.43
CA GLY A 68 -1.76 -10.21 -2.74
C GLY A 68 -1.13 -8.87 -3.08
N VAL A 69 -0.44 -8.83 -4.22
CA VAL A 69 0.06 -7.59 -4.81
C VAL A 69 -1.06 -6.83 -5.49
N MET A 70 -0.95 -5.50 -5.51
CA MET A 70 -1.87 -4.58 -6.17
C MET A 70 -1.31 -4.25 -7.55
N THR A 71 -2.01 -4.63 -8.62
CA THR A 71 -1.53 -4.46 -10.00
C THR A 71 -1.70 -3.03 -10.50
N GLU A 72 -2.64 -2.28 -9.91
CA GLU A 72 -2.90 -0.92 -10.30
C GLU A 72 -1.84 0.05 -9.80
N ILE A 73 -1.15 -0.24 -8.70
CA ILE A 73 -0.04 0.60 -8.20
C ILE A 73 1.28 0.01 -8.60
#